data_AF-F0Y058-F1
#
_entry.id   AF-F0Y058-F1
#
_cell.length_a   1.000
_cell.length_b   1.000
_cell.length_c   1.000
_cell.angle_alpha   90.00
_cell.angle_beta   90.00
_cell.angle_gamma   90.00
#
_symmetry.space_group_name_H-M   'P 1'
#
loop_
_entity.id
_entity.type
_entity.pdbx_description
1 polymer ?
#
loop_
_entity_poly.entity_id
_entity_poly.type
_entity_poly.pdbx_seq_one_letter_code
_entity_poly.pdbx_strand_id
1 'polypeptide(L)'
;MARSAAVLALLATAATVDGLFGFGEKKTERRSSFAHLSDAQLDERISKLEMSMRPTNASAWEPRRLRLLADLKEEVASREPRGGGGGGGGGGGGGVAIWSLGRCATGTFADSVKESAGLVYCNNRKEGFGFVGLSPDQLERCLARAARRRTAALTHVKPQHLVIPQSRLRTPEAFARALKAAGFHGVVTIRRQNHLARLVSSFENRVAEWGLRDEPRNHSKVERRALKFFAAPLRTMEWEAAILERGHAEMARLGMAAVELDFVDVVAHVCAAVAAALVALVPGATSTCVEQVSHMAASKRHEGLAGRVGPSAARLVEDALAGTPYAWMLDLKATAWPDGALRPEPVAHPDGPRPRALRGDVV
;
A
#
# COMPACT_ATOMS: atom_id res chain seq x y z
N MET A 1 -59.33 41.09 -10.95
CA MET A 1 -59.19 40.33 -9.69
C MET A 1 -57.83 39.62 -9.82
N ALA A 2 -56.72 40.07 -9.22
CA ALA A 2 -56.40 40.12 -7.78
C ALA A 2 -56.37 38.71 -7.18
N ARG A 3 -55.26 38.13 -6.71
CA ARG A 3 -53.83 38.53 -6.53
C ARG A 3 -52.93 37.32 -6.92
N SER A 4 -51.61 37.35 -7.16
CA SER A 4 -50.48 38.32 -7.10
C SER A 4 -49.51 37.99 -8.28
N ALA A 5 -48.33 38.57 -8.59
CA ALA A 5 -47.10 39.02 -7.88
C ALA A 5 -46.31 37.86 -7.20
N ALA A 6 -44.97 37.72 -7.19
CA ALA A 6 -43.79 38.43 -7.73
C ALA A 6 -42.52 37.52 -7.45
N VAL A 7 -41.29 37.61 -8.01
CA VAL A 7 -40.60 38.50 -8.98
C VAL A 7 -39.30 37.82 -9.56
N LEU A 8 -38.51 38.57 -10.35
CA LEU A 8 -37.16 38.38 -10.96
C LEU A 8 -36.04 37.72 -10.10
N ALA A 9 -34.82 37.36 -10.58
CA ALA A 9 -34.16 37.06 -11.88
C ALA A 9 -32.71 36.54 -11.53
N LEU A 10 -31.66 36.33 -12.35
CA LEU A 10 -31.21 36.56 -13.76
C LEU A 10 -30.67 35.21 -14.33
N LEU A 11 -30.41 34.94 -15.63
CA LEU A 11 -29.74 35.60 -16.79
C LEU A 11 -28.20 35.73 -16.69
N ALA A 12 -27.38 35.46 -17.73
CA ALA A 12 -27.53 34.65 -18.96
C ALA A 12 -26.18 34.55 -19.73
N THR A 13 -25.96 33.46 -20.51
CA THR A 13 -25.18 33.38 -21.80
C THR A 13 -23.69 33.82 -21.85
N ALA A 14 -22.85 33.45 -22.85
CA ALA A 14 -22.76 32.28 -23.74
C ALA A 14 -21.43 32.34 -24.56
N ALA A 15 -21.14 31.25 -25.30
CA ALA A 15 -20.37 31.19 -26.57
C ALA A 15 -18.87 31.56 -26.64
N THR A 16 -18.10 30.52 -26.95
CA THR A 16 -16.80 30.42 -27.65
C THR A 16 -16.52 31.38 -28.82
N VAL A 17 -15.24 31.77 -28.99
CA VAL A 17 -14.59 32.08 -30.29
C VAL A 17 -13.10 31.65 -30.22
N ASP A 18 -12.53 31.13 -31.32
CA ASP A 18 -11.11 30.77 -31.47
C ASP A 18 -10.18 31.98 -31.78
N GLY A 19 -8.88 31.84 -31.51
CA GLY A 19 -7.88 32.82 -31.99
C GLY A 19 -6.42 32.47 -31.67
N LEU A 20 -5.58 32.31 -32.69
CA LEU A 20 -4.11 32.23 -32.53
C LEU A 20 -3.49 33.64 -32.46
N PHE A 21 -2.48 33.85 -31.61
CA PHE A 21 -1.22 34.52 -32.01
C PHE A 21 -0.11 34.34 -30.95
N GLY A 22 1.14 34.41 -31.40
CA GLY A 22 2.32 33.89 -30.69
C GLY A 22 3.06 34.79 -29.68
N PHE A 23 4.16 34.19 -29.19
CA PHE A 23 5.28 34.76 -28.43
C PHE A 23 5.05 35.30 -27.01
N GLY A 24 5.92 34.86 -26.09
CA GLY A 24 6.03 35.41 -24.73
C GLY A 24 6.83 34.54 -23.76
N GLU A 25 8.17 34.54 -23.87
CA GLU A 25 9.00 33.96 -22.80
C GLU A 25 8.84 34.76 -21.50
N LYS A 26 8.31 34.13 -20.44
CA LYS A 26 8.52 34.58 -19.05
C LYS A 26 8.81 33.40 -18.13
N LYS A 27 10.07 33.27 -17.73
CA LYS A 27 10.48 32.45 -16.58
C LYS A 27 9.78 32.97 -15.32
N THR A 28 9.12 32.08 -14.58
CA THR A 28 8.76 32.33 -13.18
C THR A 28 9.14 31.09 -12.36
N GLU A 29 10.03 31.26 -11.38
CA GLU A 29 10.34 30.22 -10.42
C GLU A 29 9.14 30.02 -9.48
N ARG A 30 8.38 28.92 -9.64
CA ARG A 30 7.47 28.48 -8.59
C ARG A 30 8.25 27.75 -7.50
N ARG A 31 8.77 28.52 -6.54
CA ARG A 31 9.18 27.99 -5.23
C ARG A 31 7.98 27.40 -4.48
N SER A 32 8.24 26.56 -3.48
CA SER A 32 7.23 25.75 -2.80
C SER A 32 6.12 26.58 -2.14
N SER A 33 4.87 26.14 -2.30
CA SER A 33 3.68 26.85 -1.82
C SER A 33 2.98 26.10 -0.68
N PHE A 34 3.60 26.15 0.50
CA PHE A 34 2.85 26.10 1.78
C PHE A 34 2.87 27.46 2.49
N ALA A 35 3.84 28.33 2.21
CA ALA A 35 4.04 29.68 2.76
C ALA A 35 2.98 30.74 2.30
N HIS A 36 1.75 30.29 2.05
CA HIS A 36 0.58 31.11 1.69
C HIS A 36 -0.71 30.58 2.34
N LEU A 37 -0.63 29.48 3.09
CA LEU A 37 -1.64 29.13 4.09
C LEU A 37 -1.30 29.92 5.34
N SER A 38 -2.28 30.61 5.93
CA SER A 38 -2.15 31.13 7.28
C SER A 38 -2.15 29.99 8.31
N ASP A 39 -1.65 30.25 9.51
CA ASP A 39 -1.58 29.24 10.58
C ASP A 39 -2.97 28.67 10.88
N ALA A 40 -4.01 29.51 10.88
CA ALA A 40 -5.41 29.10 11.00
C ALA A 40 -5.87 28.12 9.90
N GLN A 41 -5.34 28.19 8.68
CA GLN A 41 -5.63 27.24 7.60
C GLN A 41 -4.81 25.94 7.73
N LEU A 42 -3.69 25.97 8.44
CA LEU A 42 -2.97 24.77 8.89
C LEU A 42 -3.75 24.08 10.02
N ASP A 43 -4.15 24.83 11.04
CA ASP A 43 -4.91 24.34 12.20
C ASP A 43 -6.29 23.79 11.82
N GLU A 44 -6.99 24.43 10.89
CA GLU A 44 -8.26 23.91 10.34
C GLU A 44 -8.04 22.57 9.61
N ARG A 45 -6.91 22.39 8.93
CA ARG A 45 -6.54 21.12 8.27
C ARG A 45 -6.13 20.04 9.27
N ILE A 46 -5.40 20.39 10.33
CA ILE A 46 -5.06 19.49 11.44
C ILE A 46 -6.33 19.05 12.16
N SER A 47 -7.22 19.99 12.49
CA SER A 47 -8.53 19.72 13.11
C SER A 47 -9.41 18.81 12.24
N LYS A 48 -9.42 19.00 10.91
CA LYS A 48 -10.16 18.12 9.98
C LYS A 48 -9.58 16.71 9.94
N LEU A 49 -8.25 16.54 10.01
CA LEU A 49 -7.61 15.23 10.17
C LEU A 49 -8.01 14.58 11.50
N GLU A 50 -7.92 15.29 12.61
CA GLU A 50 -8.30 14.79 13.94
C GLU A 50 -9.79 14.41 14.02
N MET A 51 -10.69 15.19 13.41
CA MET A 51 -12.10 14.84 13.31
C MET A 51 -12.34 13.59 12.46
N SER A 52 -11.57 13.38 11.39
CA SER A 52 -11.62 12.15 10.58
C SER A 52 -11.02 10.91 11.28
N MET A 53 -10.28 11.11 12.38
CA MET A 53 -9.62 10.06 13.17
C MET A 53 -10.40 9.63 14.42
N ARG A 54 -11.62 10.14 14.65
CA ARG A 54 -12.44 9.76 15.83
C ARG A 54 -12.75 8.25 15.83
N PRO A 55 -12.61 7.55 16.97
CA PRO A 55 -12.63 6.09 17.00
C PRO A 55 -14.05 5.51 16.84
N THR A 56 -14.15 4.43 16.06
CA THR A 56 -15.34 3.56 16.00
C THR A 56 -15.12 2.19 16.64
N ASN A 57 -13.87 1.81 16.95
CA ASN A 57 -13.48 0.72 17.85
C ASN A 57 -12.04 0.96 18.37
N ALA A 58 -11.82 0.76 19.67
CA ALA A 58 -10.54 1.03 20.34
C ALA A 58 -9.55 -0.14 20.18
N SER A 59 -8.90 -0.22 19.01
CA SER A 59 -7.90 -1.27 18.75
C SER A 59 -6.52 -0.94 19.35
N ALA A 60 -5.72 -1.97 19.65
CA ALA A 60 -4.36 -1.86 20.21
C ALA A 60 -3.32 -1.07 19.37
N TRP A 61 -3.72 -0.46 18.26
CA TRP A 61 -2.90 0.44 17.42
C TRP A 61 -3.06 1.92 17.76
N GLU A 62 -4.07 2.29 18.54
CA GLU A 62 -4.38 3.69 18.91
C GLU A 62 -3.19 4.41 19.58
N PRO A 63 -2.44 3.82 20.53
CA PRO A 63 -1.23 4.45 21.10
C PRO A 63 -0.08 4.65 20.09
N ARG A 64 -0.06 3.91 18.96
CA ARG A 64 0.92 4.09 17.88
C ARG A 64 0.48 5.18 16.89
N ARG A 65 -0.83 5.28 16.61
CA ARG A 65 -1.40 6.37 15.78
C ARG A 65 -1.27 7.73 16.48
N LEU A 66 -1.53 7.79 17.78
CA LEU A 66 -1.38 9.02 18.56
C LEU A 66 0.08 9.47 18.67
N ARG A 67 1.04 8.53 18.72
CA ARG A 67 2.48 8.85 18.56
C ARG A 67 2.78 9.41 17.18
N LEU A 68 2.41 8.73 16.10
CA LEU A 68 2.63 9.25 14.74
C LEU A 68 2.06 10.67 14.54
N LEU A 69 0.90 10.98 15.13
CA LEU A 69 0.33 12.32 15.11
C LEU A 69 1.12 13.33 15.96
N ALA A 70 1.67 12.93 17.11
CA ALA A 70 2.55 13.74 17.93
C ALA A 70 3.91 13.98 17.25
N ASP A 71 4.54 12.93 16.72
CA ASP A 71 5.79 12.97 15.97
C ASP A 71 5.67 13.93 14.76
N LEU A 72 4.54 13.89 14.05
CA LEU A 72 4.24 14.83 12.96
C LEU A 72 4.04 16.28 13.44
N LYS A 73 3.43 16.48 14.62
CA LYS A 73 3.31 17.83 15.22
C LYS A 73 4.67 18.36 15.67
N GLU A 74 5.55 17.51 16.20
CA GLU A 74 6.92 17.86 16.60
C GLU A 74 7.80 18.15 15.38
N GLU A 75 7.68 17.40 14.28
CA GLU A 75 8.38 17.71 13.02
C GLU A 75 7.85 19.00 12.35
N VAL A 76 6.58 19.35 12.54
CA VAL A 76 6.04 20.65 12.10
C VAL A 76 6.56 21.79 12.99
N ALA A 77 6.55 21.62 14.32
CA ALA A 77 7.02 22.64 15.27
C ALA A 77 8.54 22.90 15.17
N SER A 78 9.34 21.87 14.91
CA SER A 78 10.80 21.99 14.77
C SER A 78 11.27 22.60 13.43
N ARG A 79 10.34 22.97 12.54
CA ARG A 79 10.62 23.65 11.26
C ARG A 79 10.61 25.19 11.36
N GLU A 80 10.83 25.75 12.56
CA GLU A 80 11.14 27.17 12.72
C GLU A 80 12.32 27.60 11.80
N PRO A 81 12.31 28.84 11.28
CA PRO A 81 13.18 29.25 10.18
C PRO A 81 14.64 29.46 10.63
N ARG A 82 15.43 28.38 10.61
CA ARG A 82 16.91 28.45 10.60
C ARG A 82 17.38 29.09 9.29
N GLY A 83 17.48 30.42 9.29
CA GLY A 83 17.89 31.20 8.13
C GLY A 83 19.36 31.01 7.74
N GLY A 84 19.65 31.22 6.45
CA GLY A 84 21.02 31.41 5.94
C GLY A 84 21.86 30.13 5.76
N GLY A 85 21.68 29.43 4.62
CA GLY A 85 22.51 28.27 4.27
C GLY A 85 22.31 27.83 2.82
N GLY A 86 22.93 28.55 1.87
CA GLY A 86 22.75 28.29 0.44
C GLY A 86 23.44 27.02 -0.06
N GLY A 87 22.69 25.93 -0.20
CA GLY A 87 23.09 24.72 -0.93
C GLY A 87 22.16 24.46 -2.12
N GLY A 88 22.71 24.18 -3.29
CA GLY A 88 21.92 24.05 -4.53
C GLY A 88 20.92 22.89 -4.47
N GLY A 89 19.62 23.20 -4.46
CA GLY A 89 18.51 22.25 -4.42
C GLY A 89 18.32 21.44 -5.70
N GLY A 90 19.32 20.65 -6.09
CA GLY A 90 19.20 19.63 -7.13
C GLY A 90 18.24 18.54 -6.66
N GLY A 91 16.99 18.60 -7.15
CA GLY A 91 15.93 17.63 -6.83
C GLY A 91 16.22 16.22 -7.38
N GLY A 92 17.16 15.52 -6.74
CA GLY A 92 17.47 14.12 -7.03
C GLY A 92 16.23 13.26 -6.84
N GLY A 93 15.82 12.56 -7.90
CA GLY A 93 14.61 11.75 -7.91
C GLY A 93 14.73 10.53 -7.01
N GLY A 94 14.44 10.70 -5.72
CA GLY A 94 14.35 9.64 -4.72
C GLY A 94 13.20 8.67 -4.98
N GLY A 95 12.98 7.74 -4.05
CA GLY A 95 12.03 6.65 -4.25
C GLY A 95 11.26 6.23 -3.00
N VAL A 96 9.99 5.87 -3.22
CA VAL A 96 9.12 5.23 -2.23
C VAL A 96 8.92 3.76 -2.60
N ALA A 97 9.17 2.87 -1.64
CA ALA A 97 8.81 1.46 -1.73
C ALA A 97 7.49 1.19 -1.01
N ILE A 98 6.61 0.40 -1.62
CA ILE A 98 5.47 -0.23 -0.93
C ILE A 98 5.90 -1.67 -0.66
N TRP A 99 6.01 -2.00 0.62
CA TRP A 99 6.41 -3.31 1.13
C TRP A 99 5.16 -4.01 1.69
N SER A 100 4.55 -4.88 0.90
CA SER A 100 3.27 -5.49 1.28
C SER A 100 3.00 -6.79 0.53
N LEU A 101 2.28 -7.71 1.17
CA LEU A 101 1.82 -8.95 0.56
C LEU A 101 0.79 -8.70 -0.56
N GLY A 102 0.56 -9.71 -1.40
CA GLY A 102 -0.52 -9.65 -2.39
C GLY A 102 -1.90 -9.60 -1.72
N ARG A 103 -2.87 -8.92 -2.36
CA ARG A 103 -4.28 -8.81 -1.91
C ARG A 103 -4.49 -8.03 -0.58
N CYS A 104 -3.55 -7.12 -0.27
CA CYS A 104 -3.65 -6.10 0.79
C CYS A 104 -3.95 -4.71 0.22
N ALA A 105 -4.95 -4.58 -0.67
CA ALA A 105 -5.36 -3.33 -1.34
C ALA A 105 -4.26 -2.53 -2.10
N THR A 106 -3.09 -3.13 -2.33
CA THR A 106 -1.87 -2.41 -2.74
C THR A 106 -1.93 -1.70 -4.11
N GLY A 107 -2.78 -2.16 -5.03
CA GLY A 107 -3.15 -1.44 -6.27
C GLY A 107 -3.78 -0.08 -5.96
N THR A 108 -5.06 -0.03 -5.60
CA THR A 108 -5.76 1.17 -5.11
C THR A 108 -4.89 2.13 -4.30
N PHE A 109 -4.12 1.63 -3.32
CA PHE A 109 -3.16 2.48 -2.63
C PHE A 109 -2.04 3.03 -3.54
N ALA A 110 -1.26 2.17 -4.20
CA ALA A 110 -0.14 2.57 -5.06
C ALA A 110 -0.57 3.43 -6.26
N ASP A 111 -1.71 3.11 -6.87
CA ASP A 111 -2.29 3.82 -8.00
C ASP A 111 -2.75 5.21 -7.54
N SER A 112 -3.41 5.32 -6.37
CA SER A 112 -3.79 6.62 -5.79
C SER A 112 -2.55 7.45 -5.38
N VAL A 113 -1.56 6.86 -4.71
CA VAL A 113 -0.28 7.53 -4.38
C VAL A 113 0.46 7.98 -5.64
N LYS A 114 0.45 7.16 -6.70
CA LYS A 114 1.08 7.47 -7.99
C LYS A 114 0.47 8.72 -8.60
N GLU A 115 -0.86 8.77 -8.78
CA GLU A 115 -1.49 9.94 -9.41
C GLU A 115 -1.40 11.18 -8.51
N SER A 116 -1.64 11.04 -7.21
CA SER A 116 -1.67 12.16 -6.25
C SER A 116 -0.33 12.89 -6.11
N ALA A 117 0.80 12.21 -6.33
CA ALA A 117 2.15 12.79 -6.26
C ALA A 117 2.94 12.72 -7.58
N GLY A 118 2.30 12.41 -8.71
CA GLY A 118 2.92 12.39 -10.04
C GLY A 118 4.09 11.40 -10.20
N LEU A 119 4.11 10.31 -9.42
CA LEU A 119 5.21 9.36 -9.35
C LEU A 119 5.24 8.44 -10.59
N VAL A 120 6.39 7.76 -10.81
CA VAL A 120 6.50 6.75 -11.88
C VAL A 120 6.84 5.38 -11.33
N TYR A 121 6.11 4.36 -11.78
CA TYR A 121 6.39 2.97 -11.43
C TYR A 121 7.73 2.48 -11.99
N CYS A 122 8.52 1.81 -11.15
CA CYS A 122 9.66 1.02 -11.61
C CYS A 122 9.21 0.02 -12.68
N ASN A 123 9.97 -0.06 -13.77
CA ASN A 123 9.64 -0.86 -14.95
C ASN A 123 8.24 -0.61 -15.55
N ASN A 124 7.68 0.59 -15.33
CA ASN A 124 6.35 1.02 -15.79
C ASN A 124 5.19 0.13 -15.29
N ARG A 125 5.37 -0.66 -14.21
CA ARG A 125 4.35 -1.54 -13.62
C ARG A 125 4.42 -1.50 -12.11
N LYS A 126 3.27 -1.48 -11.42
CA LYS A 126 3.18 -1.48 -9.96
C LYS A 126 4.11 -2.52 -9.31
N GLU A 127 4.03 -3.77 -9.77
CA GLU A 127 4.83 -4.91 -9.30
C GLU A 127 6.03 -5.19 -10.22
N GLY A 128 6.68 -4.14 -10.72
CA GLY A 128 7.64 -4.18 -11.83
C GLY A 128 8.88 -5.05 -11.65
N PHE A 129 9.19 -5.52 -10.44
CA PHE A 129 10.29 -6.45 -10.16
C PHE A 129 9.86 -7.93 -10.07
N GLY A 130 8.56 -8.23 -10.05
CA GLY A 130 8.05 -9.61 -9.98
C GLY A 130 8.35 -10.46 -11.23
N PHE A 131 8.76 -9.83 -12.34
CA PHE A 131 9.12 -10.49 -13.59
C PHE A 131 10.62 -10.41 -13.93
N VAL A 132 11.29 -9.30 -13.60
CA VAL A 132 12.71 -9.06 -13.98
C VAL A 132 13.72 -9.38 -12.87
N GLY A 133 13.24 -9.77 -11.68
CA GLY A 133 14.08 -9.94 -10.49
C GLY A 133 14.38 -8.64 -9.76
N LEU A 134 14.77 -8.77 -8.49
CA LEU A 134 15.29 -7.68 -7.66
C LEU A 134 16.83 -7.73 -7.67
N SER A 135 17.49 -6.67 -8.11
CA SER A 135 18.94 -6.45 -7.93
C SER A 135 19.21 -4.96 -7.65
N PRO A 136 20.36 -4.59 -7.05
CA PRO A 136 20.72 -3.19 -6.80
C PRO A 136 20.64 -2.35 -8.08
N ASP A 137 21.24 -2.85 -9.16
CA ASP A 137 21.29 -2.17 -10.44
C ASP A 137 19.93 -2.07 -11.16
N GLN A 138 18.93 -2.89 -10.79
CA GLN A 138 17.52 -2.66 -11.21
C GLN A 138 16.81 -1.56 -10.41
N LEU A 139 17.19 -1.34 -9.13
CA LEU A 139 16.68 -0.24 -8.31
C LEU A 139 17.28 1.10 -8.77
N GLU A 140 18.60 1.13 -9.01
CA GLU A 140 19.32 2.27 -9.61
C GLU A 140 18.74 2.65 -10.98
N ARG A 141 18.53 1.66 -11.88
CA ARG A 141 17.89 1.89 -13.19
C ARG A 141 16.45 2.42 -13.09
N CYS A 142 15.76 2.18 -11.98
CA CYS A 142 14.45 2.77 -11.73
C CYS A 142 14.58 4.26 -11.36
N LEU A 143 15.42 4.61 -10.39
CA LEU A 143 15.61 6.00 -9.95
C LEU A 143 16.22 6.86 -11.07
N ALA A 144 17.19 6.33 -11.82
CA ALA A 144 17.74 6.98 -13.02
C ALA A 144 16.70 7.15 -14.17
N ARG A 145 15.55 6.47 -14.11
CA ARG A 145 14.41 6.71 -15.02
C ARG A 145 13.45 7.76 -14.47
N ALA A 146 13.23 7.78 -13.16
CA ALA A 146 12.40 8.78 -12.48
C ALA A 146 13.06 10.18 -12.53
N ALA A 147 14.35 10.27 -12.20
CA ALA A 147 15.13 11.51 -12.29
C ALA A 147 15.16 12.11 -13.71
N ARG A 148 15.29 11.29 -14.76
CA ARG A 148 15.18 11.74 -16.17
C ARG A 148 13.79 12.28 -16.53
N ARG A 149 12.75 11.90 -15.79
CA ARG A 149 11.38 12.42 -15.89
C ARG A 149 11.09 13.54 -14.88
N ARG A 150 12.10 13.99 -14.11
CA ARG A 150 12.00 15.01 -13.05
C ARG A 150 10.92 14.70 -12.00
N THR A 151 10.82 13.42 -11.62
CA THR A 151 9.86 12.90 -10.63
C THR A 151 10.52 11.80 -9.78
N ALA A 152 9.86 11.36 -8.72
CA ALA A 152 10.29 10.28 -7.84
C ALA A 152 9.75 8.90 -8.27
N ALA A 153 10.44 7.85 -7.84
CA ALA A 153 10.07 6.47 -8.16
C ALA A 153 9.06 5.88 -7.17
N LEU A 154 8.20 4.99 -7.67
CA LEU A 154 7.33 4.15 -6.86
C LEU A 154 7.49 2.67 -7.24
N THR A 155 7.46 1.76 -6.26
CA THR A 155 7.43 0.32 -6.52
C THR A 155 6.63 -0.44 -5.48
N HIS A 156 5.82 -1.42 -5.88
CA HIS A 156 5.28 -2.43 -4.97
C HIS A 156 6.15 -3.69 -5.02
N VAL A 157 6.84 -3.94 -3.91
CA VAL A 157 7.57 -5.20 -3.69
C VAL A 157 6.82 -6.04 -2.68
N LYS A 158 6.50 -7.27 -3.09
CA LYS A 158 5.98 -8.32 -2.21
C LYS A 158 7.15 -9.14 -1.67
N PRO A 159 7.12 -9.65 -0.44
CA PRO A 159 8.15 -10.57 0.06
C PRO A 159 8.38 -11.81 -0.82
N GLN A 160 7.33 -12.27 -1.53
CA GLN A 160 7.41 -13.34 -2.51
C GLN A 160 8.34 -13.02 -3.70
N HIS A 161 8.67 -11.74 -3.97
CA HIS A 161 9.60 -11.32 -5.02
C HIS A 161 11.08 -11.56 -4.65
N LEU A 162 11.43 -11.65 -3.36
CA LEU A 162 12.81 -11.97 -2.93
C LEU A 162 13.23 -13.40 -3.34
N VAL A 163 12.24 -14.28 -3.47
CA VAL A 163 12.41 -15.74 -3.57
C VAL A 163 12.04 -16.30 -4.96
N ILE A 164 11.83 -15.46 -5.98
CA ILE A 164 11.74 -15.90 -7.39
C ILE A 164 13.14 -16.19 -7.96
N PRO A 165 13.31 -17.13 -8.92
CA PRO A 165 14.64 -17.50 -9.43
C PRO A 165 15.52 -16.32 -9.88
N GLN A 166 14.92 -15.29 -10.47
CA GLN A 166 15.58 -14.11 -11.03
C GLN A 166 16.10 -13.11 -9.98
N SER A 167 15.72 -13.24 -8.71
CA SER A 167 16.15 -12.29 -7.67
C SER A 167 17.62 -12.47 -7.29
N ARG A 168 18.37 -11.37 -7.16
CA ARG A 168 19.66 -11.32 -6.46
C ARG A 168 19.50 -10.90 -4.99
N LEU A 169 18.43 -10.16 -4.67
CA LEU A 169 18.11 -9.72 -3.31
C LEU A 169 17.20 -10.77 -2.64
N ARG A 170 17.82 -11.65 -1.84
CA ARG A 170 17.18 -12.88 -1.31
C ARG A 170 16.54 -12.76 0.06
N THR A 171 17.00 -11.82 0.89
CA THR A 171 16.47 -11.59 2.24
C THR A 171 15.91 -10.16 2.34
N PRO A 172 15.02 -9.89 3.32
CA PRO A 172 14.51 -8.54 3.54
C PRO A 172 15.63 -7.53 3.80
N GLU A 173 16.71 -7.97 4.44
CA GLU A 173 17.78 -7.08 4.87
C GLU A 173 18.75 -6.75 3.74
N ALA A 174 19.03 -7.72 2.85
CA ALA A 174 19.72 -7.44 1.59
C ALA A 174 18.91 -6.48 0.71
N PHE A 175 17.59 -6.63 0.68
CA PHE A 175 16.68 -5.76 -0.07
C PHE A 175 16.61 -4.34 0.50
N ALA A 176 16.44 -4.19 1.82
CA ALA A 176 16.40 -2.90 2.50
C ALA A 176 17.70 -2.11 2.33
N ARG A 177 18.86 -2.77 2.47
CA ARG A 177 20.17 -2.15 2.19
C ARG A 177 20.31 -1.70 0.74
N ALA A 178 19.86 -2.51 -0.22
CA ALA A 178 19.89 -2.15 -1.64
C ALA A 178 18.91 -1.00 -2.00
N LEU A 179 17.73 -0.94 -1.36
CA LEU A 179 16.82 0.22 -1.48
C LEU A 179 17.49 1.50 -1.00
N LYS A 180 18.01 1.50 0.24
CA LYS A 180 18.66 2.67 0.84
C LYS A 180 19.87 3.12 0.04
N ALA A 181 20.72 2.18 -0.41
CA ALA A 181 21.91 2.46 -1.21
C ALA A 181 21.59 3.01 -2.61
N ALA A 182 20.51 2.54 -3.25
CA ALA A 182 20.09 3.06 -4.55
C ALA A 182 19.52 4.49 -4.47
N GLY A 183 19.02 4.92 -3.31
CA GLY A 183 18.40 6.23 -3.10
C GLY A 183 16.89 6.19 -2.81
N PHE A 184 16.32 5.05 -2.42
CA PHE A 184 14.98 5.02 -1.83
C PHE A 184 15.04 5.53 -0.39
N HIS A 185 14.22 6.52 -0.08
CA HIS A 185 14.20 7.20 1.22
C HIS A 185 12.96 6.88 2.05
N GLY A 186 11.89 6.37 1.43
CA GLY A 186 10.63 6.07 2.09
C GLY A 186 10.10 4.64 1.86
N VAL A 187 9.41 4.09 2.86
CA VAL A 187 8.66 2.84 2.77
C VAL A 187 7.24 2.98 3.33
N VAL A 188 6.25 2.45 2.61
CA VAL A 188 4.90 2.16 3.14
C VAL A 188 4.76 0.65 3.33
N THR A 189 4.41 0.21 4.53
CA THR A 189 4.04 -1.17 4.83
C THR A 189 2.54 -1.27 5.04
N ILE A 190 1.84 -2.00 4.15
CA ILE A 190 0.40 -2.28 4.32
C ILE A 190 0.25 -3.70 4.88
N ARG A 191 -0.14 -3.81 6.14
CA ARG A 191 -0.43 -5.08 6.81
C ARG A 191 -1.88 -5.50 6.56
N ARG A 192 -2.16 -6.81 6.67
CA ARG A 192 -3.53 -7.35 6.71
C ARG A 192 -3.54 -8.49 7.71
N GLN A 193 -4.07 -8.25 8.90
CA GLN A 193 -3.87 -9.13 10.06
C GLN A 193 -4.44 -10.55 9.81
N ASN A 194 -5.59 -10.66 9.14
CA ASN A 194 -6.09 -11.96 8.68
C ASN A 194 -5.34 -12.46 7.42
N HIS A 195 -4.25 -13.18 7.65
CA HIS A 195 -3.43 -13.79 6.60
C HIS A 195 -4.16 -14.92 5.85
N LEU A 196 -5.11 -15.65 6.46
CA LEU A 196 -5.87 -16.68 5.75
C LEU A 196 -6.79 -16.07 4.69
N ALA A 197 -7.57 -15.05 5.04
CA ALA A 197 -8.44 -14.34 4.09
C ALA A 197 -7.64 -13.63 2.98
N ARG A 198 -6.35 -13.35 3.22
CA ARG A 198 -5.37 -12.88 2.21
C ARG A 198 -4.90 -14.03 1.29
N LEU A 199 -4.61 -15.21 1.85
CA LEU A 199 -4.25 -16.42 1.10
C LEU A 199 -5.40 -16.92 0.22
N VAL A 200 -6.62 -17.04 0.77
CA VAL A 200 -7.83 -17.43 0.02
C VAL A 200 -8.05 -16.48 -1.16
N SER A 201 -7.94 -15.16 -0.97
CA SER A 201 -8.08 -14.24 -2.10
C SER A 201 -6.90 -14.22 -3.06
N SER A 202 -5.75 -14.80 -2.69
CA SER A 202 -4.64 -15.06 -3.61
C SER A 202 -4.88 -16.34 -4.42
N PHE A 203 -5.57 -17.33 -3.84
CA PHE A 203 -6.01 -18.53 -4.52
C PHE A 203 -7.14 -18.24 -5.53
N GLU A 204 -8.16 -17.47 -5.15
CA GLU A 204 -9.22 -16.97 -6.06
C GLU A 204 -8.62 -16.32 -7.33
N ASN A 205 -7.59 -15.49 -7.13
CA ASN A 205 -6.90 -14.79 -8.21
C ASN A 205 -6.19 -15.79 -9.15
N ARG A 206 -5.56 -16.84 -8.60
CA ARG A 206 -4.95 -17.92 -9.40
C ARG A 206 -5.98 -18.76 -10.14
N VAL A 207 -7.12 -19.07 -9.53
CA VAL A 207 -8.23 -19.77 -10.21
C VAL A 207 -8.73 -18.98 -11.43
N ALA A 208 -8.76 -17.64 -11.33
CA ALA A 208 -9.03 -16.77 -12.47
C ALA A 208 -7.90 -16.79 -13.52
N GLU A 209 -6.63 -16.67 -13.11
CA GLU A 209 -5.45 -16.73 -14.01
C GLU A 209 -5.34 -18.07 -14.75
N TRP A 210 -5.81 -19.17 -14.16
CA TRP A 210 -5.86 -20.49 -14.78
C TRP A 210 -7.07 -20.73 -15.70
N GLY A 211 -7.99 -19.76 -15.81
CA GLY A 211 -9.24 -19.91 -16.58
C GLY A 211 -10.23 -20.92 -15.98
N LEU A 212 -10.18 -21.17 -14.67
CA LEU A 212 -10.95 -22.24 -13.99
C LEU A 212 -12.14 -21.71 -13.18
N ARG A 213 -12.68 -20.54 -13.54
CA ARG A 213 -13.83 -19.94 -12.86
C ARG A 213 -15.10 -20.75 -13.08
N ASP A 214 -15.86 -20.95 -12.01
CA ASP A 214 -17.33 -21.12 -11.95
C ASP A 214 -18.01 -22.16 -12.88
N GLU A 215 -17.25 -23.02 -13.57
CA GLU A 215 -17.75 -24.19 -14.29
C GLU A 215 -17.67 -25.46 -13.42
N PRO A 216 -18.75 -26.27 -13.28
CA PRO A 216 -18.73 -27.50 -12.49
C PRO A 216 -17.62 -28.49 -12.86
N ARG A 217 -17.27 -28.61 -14.15
CA ARG A 217 -16.17 -29.46 -14.63
C ARG A 217 -14.80 -29.10 -14.04
N ASN A 218 -14.61 -27.86 -13.62
CA ASN A 218 -13.35 -27.39 -13.05
C ASN A 218 -13.23 -27.64 -11.55
N HIS A 219 -14.32 -27.93 -10.83
CA HIS A 219 -14.33 -28.03 -9.36
C HIS A 219 -13.25 -28.97 -8.82
N SER A 220 -13.13 -30.20 -9.37
CA SER A 220 -12.10 -31.14 -8.92
C SER A 220 -10.67 -30.69 -9.24
N LYS A 221 -10.47 -29.94 -10.33
CA LYS A 221 -9.16 -29.36 -10.71
C LYS A 221 -8.79 -28.18 -9.80
N VAL A 222 -9.77 -27.38 -9.40
CA VAL A 222 -9.63 -26.31 -8.41
C VAL A 222 -9.29 -26.90 -7.05
N GLU A 223 -10.05 -27.87 -6.53
CA GLU A 223 -9.79 -28.51 -5.22
C GLU A 223 -8.41 -29.20 -5.17
N ARG A 224 -8.01 -29.94 -6.23
CA ARG A 224 -6.65 -30.50 -6.32
C ARG A 224 -5.54 -29.44 -6.35
N ARG A 225 -5.82 -28.23 -6.83
CA ARG A 225 -4.87 -27.09 -6.77
C ARG A 225 -4.94 -26.38 -5.42
N ALA A 226 -6.10 -26.33 -4.76
CA ALA A 226 -6.27 -25.79 -3.42
C ALA A 226 -5.51 -26.63 -2.39
N LEU A 227 -5.67 -27.95 -2.40
CA LEU A 227 -4.90 -28.87 -1.53
C LEU A 227 -3.39 -28.65 -1.64
N LYS A 228 -2.87 -28.43 -2.85
CA LYS A 228 -1.44 -28.09 -3.08
C LYS A 228 -1.06 -26.68 -2.61
N PHE A 229 -1.97 -25.71 -2.70
CA PHE A 229 -1.75 -24.32 -2.28
C PHE A 229 -1.82 -24.14 -0.76
N PHE A 230 -2.68 -24.90 -0.08
CA PHE A 230 -2.91 -24.82 1.36
C PHE A 230 -2.16 -25.89 2.17
N ALA A 231 -1.38 -26.79 1.55
CA ALA A 231 -0.68 -27.93 2.17
C ALA A 231 0.20 -27.65 3.42
N ALA A 232 0.48 -26.38 3.74
CA ALA A 232 1.10 -25.95 4.99
C ALA A 232 0.66 -24.50 5.28
N PRO A 233 -0.58 -24.28 5.77
CA PRO A 233 -1.20 -22.96 5.75
C PRO A 233 -0.65 -22.08 6.87
N LEU A 234 -0.59 -22.60 8.09
CA LEU A 234 0.02 -21.97 9.27
C LEU A 234 1.45 -21.50 8.98
N ARG A 235 2.36 -22.43 8.60
CA ARG A 235 3.75 -22.13 8.21
C ARG A 235 3.86 -21.10 7.09
N THR A 236 2.88 -21.02 6.20
CA THR A 236 2.83 -20.01 5.14
C THR A 236 2.46 -18.64 5.69
N MET A 237 1.49 -18.55 6.61
CA MET A 237 1.10 -17.29 7.26
C MET A 237 2.23 -16.74 8.14
N GLU A 238 2.85 -17.60 8.95
CA GLU A 238 4.01 -17.29 9.80
C GLU A 238 5.19 -16.75 8.98
N TRP A 239 5.56 -17.47 7.91
CA TRP A 239 6.62 -17.03 7.00
C TRP A 239 6.31 -15.68 6.38
N GLU A 240 5.07 -15.44 5.95
CA GLU A 240 4.63 -14.18 5.36
C GLU A 240 4.55 -13.01 6.37
N ALA A 241 4.27 -13.28 7.64
CA ALA A 241 4.27 -12.27 8.69
C ALA A 241 5.70 -11.88 9.09
N ALA A 242 6.53 -12.86 9.47
CA ALA A 242 7.90 -12.64 9.93
C ALA A 242 8.78 -11.98 8.86
N ILE A 243 8.62 -12.34 7.58
CA ILE A 243 9.37 -11.71 6.49
C ILE A 243 8.94 -10.26 6.23
N LEU A 244 7.64 -9.94 6.39
CA LEU A 244 7.11 -8.59 6.22
C LEU A 244 7.63 -7.68 7.34
N GLU A 245 7.57 -8.17 8.59
CA GLU A 245 8.04 -7.44 9.77
C GLU A 245 9.56 -7.22 9.75
N ARG A 246 10.37 -8.24 9.46
CA ARG A 246 11.84 -8.11 9.28
C ARG A 246 12.20 -7.03 8.24
N GLY A 247 11.47 -7.00 7.12
CA GLY A 247 11.70 -6.00 6.07
C GLY A 247 11.37 -4.58 6.51
N HIS A 248 10.22 -4.38 7.17
CA HIS A 248 9.84 -3.07 7.71
C HIS A 248 10.85 -2.59 8.75
N ALA A 249 11.21 -3.47 9.71
CA ALA A 249 12.15 -3.16 10.78
C ALA A 249 13.55 -2.79 10.28
N GLU A 250 14.12 -3.52 9.31
CA GLU A 250 15.42 -3.14 8.73
C GLU A 250 15.33 -1.82 7.93
N MET A 251 14.26 -1.57 7.17
CA MET A 251 14.12 -0.30 6.44
C MET A 251 14.03 0.90 7.40
N ALA A 252 13.29 0.78 8.50
CA ALA A 252 13.27 1.79 9.57
C ALA A 252 14.66 1.94 10.24
N ARG A 253 15.33 0.83 10.57
CA ARG A 253 16.68 0.81 11.18
C ARG A 253 17.76 1.43 10.28
N LEU A 254 17.58 1.39 8.96
CA LEU A 254 18.43 2.05 7.97
C LEU A 254 18.07 3.53 7.74
N GLY A 255 17.19 4.10 8.57
CA GLY A 255 16.76 5.49 8.46
C GLY A 255 16.02 5.78 7.16
N MET A 256 15.16 4.87 6.70
CA MET A 256 14.11 5.21 5.75
C MET A 256 12.89 5.68 6.53
N ALA A 257 12.21 6.73 6.05
CA ALA A 257 10.92 7.13 6.61
C ALA A 257 9.93 5.98 6.40
N ALA A 258 9.30 5.50 7.47
CA ALA A 258 8.55 4.24 7.48
C ALA A 258 7.12 4.45 7.97
N VAL A 259 6.16 4.29 7.06
CA VAL A 259 4.72 4.38 7.35
C VAL A 259 4.13 2.99 7.41
N GLU A 260 3.35 2.69 8.44
CA GLU A 260 2.58 1.45 8.56
C GLU A 260 1.08 1.72 8.51
N LEU A 261 0.36 0.94 7.71
CA LEU A 261 -1.08 1.07 7.45
C LEU A 261 -1.76 -0.28 7.59
N ASP A 262 -2.99 -0.33 8.10
CA ASP A 262 -3.81 -1.54 8.00
C ASP A 262 -4.60 -1.55 6.67
N PHE A 263 -4.79 -2.75 6.13
CA PHE A 263 -5.68 -3.02 5.01
C PHE A 263 -7.09 -2.46 5.19
N VAL A 264 -7.64 -2.42 6.41
CA VAL A 264 -8.94 -1.80 6.68
C VAL A 264 -8.92 -0.30 6.35
N ASP A 265 -7.91 0.42 6.84
CA ASP A 265 -7.74 1.86 6.61
C ASP A 265 -7.63 2.17 5.12
N VAL A 266 -6.84 1.36 4.41
CA VAL A 266 -6.62 1.52 2.96
C VAL A 266 -7.88 1.20 2.14
N VAL A 267 -8.78 0.35 2.63
CA VAL A 267 -10.04 0.00 1.95
C VAL A 267 -11.18 0.96 2.28
N ALA A 268 -11.27 1.46 3.52
CA ALA A 268 -12.33 2.36 3.96
C ALA A 268 -12.01 3.84 3.68
N HIS A 269 -10.73 4.21 3.77
CA HIS A 269 -10.26 5.60 3.83
C HIS A 269 -8.97 5.80 3.02
N VAL A 270 -8.93 5.28 1.77
CA VAL A 270 -7.74 5.32 0.90
C VAL A 270 -7.08 6.70 0.85
N CYS A 271 -7.86 7.79 0.77
CA CYS A 271 -7.31 9.13 0.71
C CYS A 271 -6.65 9.62 2.01
N ALA A 272 -7.11 9.18 3.18
CA ALA A 272 -6.43 9.46 4.45
C ALA A 272 -5.10 8.68 4.53
N ALA A 273 -5.12 7.42 4.10
CA ALA A 273 -3.92 6.58 4.01
C ALA A 273 -2.88 7.14 3.01
N VAL A 274 -3.34 7.62 1.85
CA VAL A 274 -2.51 8.32 0.85
C VAL A 274 -1.93 9.61 1.45
N ALA A 275 -2.74 10.45 2.10
CA ALA A 275 -2.27 11.70 2.70
C ALA A 275 -1.18 11.45 3.76
N ALA A 276 -1.39 10.49 4.68
CA ALA A 276 -0.39 10.12 5.68
C ALA A 276 0.93 9.65 5.05
N ALA A 277 0.86 8.83 3.99
CA ALA A 277 2.05 8.38 3.27
C ALA A 277 2.75 9.51 2.48
N LEU A 278 2.01 10.44 1.88
CA LEU A 278 2.61 11.56 1.15
C LEU A 278 3.30 12.57 2.08
N VAL A 279 2.69 12.90 3.22
CA VAL A 279 3.28 13.81 4.22
C VAL A 279 4.61 13.27 4.74
N ALA A 280 4.67 11.98 5.10
CA ALA A 280 5.86 11.37 5.66
C ALA A 280 6.95 11.02 4.61
N LEU A 281 6.57 10.74 3.35
CA LEU A 281 7.48 10.15 2.36
C LEU A 281 7.76 11.02 1.13
N VAL A 282 7.07 12.15 0.92
CA VAL A 282 7.29 13.03 -0.24
C VAL A 282 7.31 14.50 0.21
N PRO A 283 8.49 15.04 0.60
CA PRO A 283 8.61 16.42 1.09
C PRO A 283 8.00 17.45 0.13
N GLY A 284 7.02 18.20 0.62
CA GLY A 284 6.32 19.22 -0.16
C GLY A 284 5.18 18.71 -1.05
N ALA A 285 4.82 17.43 -1.01
CA ALA A 285 3.63 16.93 -1.70
C ALA A 285 2.35 17.58 -1.18
N THR A 286 1.45 17.96 -2.10
CA THR A 286 0.11 18.43 -1.77
C THR A 286 -0.81 17.25 -1.47
N SER A 287 -1.69 17.40 -0.48
CA SER A 287 -2.59 16.34 0.01
C SER A 287 -3.81 16.06 -0.90
N THR A 288 -3.74 16.41 -2.19
CA THR A 288 -4.83 16.22 -3.15
C THR A 288 -4.88 14.76 -3.61
N CYS A 289 -5.60 13.93 -2.85
CA CYS A 289 -5.83 12.54 -3.22
C CYS A 289 -6.61 12.41 -4.54
N VAL A 290 -6.13 11.54 -5.42
CA VAL A 290 -6.88 11.00 -6.56
C VAL A 290 -7.16 9.52 -6.26
N GLU A 291 -8.39 9.19 -5.88
CA GLU A 291 -8.77 7.81 -5.58
C GLU A 291 -8.81 6.92 -6.84
N GLN A 292 -8.22 5.72 -6.74
CA GLN A 292 -8.16 4.73 -7.82
C GLN A 292 -8.71 3.37 -7.35
N VAL A 293 -9.93 3.00 -7.74
CA VAL A 293 -10.57 1.75 -7.31
C VAL A 293 -10.18 0.59 -8.23
N SER A 294 -9.32 -0.33 -7.79
CA SER A 294 -8.76 -1.41 -8.63
C SER A 294 -8.90 -2.85 -8.08
N HIS A 295 -9.67 -3.10 -7.00
CA HIS A 295 -9.61 -4.39 -6.26
C HIS A 295 -10.88 -5.21 -6.03
N MET A 296 -12.09 -4.71 -6.29
CA MET A 296 -13.29 -5.35 -5.71
C MET A 296 -13.92 -6.48 -6.54
N ALA A 297 -13.76 -6.47 -7.87
CA ALA A 297 -14.58 -7.26 -8.81
C ALA A 297 -14.31 -8.79 -8.91
N ALA A 298 -13.52 -9.38 -8.01
CA ALA A 298 -13.01 -10.76 -8.20
C ALA A 298 -12.77 -11.54 -6.89
N SER A 299 -13.70 -11.48 -5.93
CA SER A 299 -13.58 -12.23 -4.67
C SER A 299 -14.94 -12.69 -4.14
N LYS A 300 -15.08 -13.99 -3.88
CA LYS A 300 -16.30 -14.67 -3.42
C LYS A 300 -16.54 -14.44 -1.92
N ARG A 301 -16.49 -13.19 -1.46
CA ARG A 301 -16.50 -12.84 -0.02
C ARG A 301 -17.79 -13.20 0.74
N HIS A 302 -18.86 -13.55 0.02
CA HIS A 302 -20.11 -14.05 0.61
C HIS A 302 -20.06 -15.56 0.91
N GLU A 303 -19.16 -16.31 0.28
CA GLU A 303 -18.96 -17.74 0.53
C GLU A 303 -18.05 -17.97 1.75
N GLY A 304 -18.30 -19.05 2.48
CA GLY A 304 -17.37 -19.56 3.51
C GLY A 304 -16.14 -20.22 2.89
N LEU A 305 -15.19 -20.66 3.74
CA LEU A 305 -13.92 -21.25 3.30
C LEU A 305 -14.12 -22.42 2.31
N ALA A 306 -15.00 -23.38 2.64
CA ALA A 306 -15.30 -24.54 1.80
C ALA A 306 -15.82 -24.21 0.39
N GLY A 307 -16.58 -23.14 0.20
CA GLY A 307 -17.01 -22.71 -1.15
C GLY A 307 -15.83 -22.18 -1.98
N ARG A 308 -14.96 -21.41 -1.33
CA ARG A 308 -13.88 -20.65 -1.99
C ARG A 308 -12.63 -21.48 -2.31
N VAL A 309 -12.40 -22.60 -1.60
CA VAL A 309 -11.23 -23.48 -1.80
C VAL A 309 -11.57 -24.95 -2.02
N GLY A 310 -12.84 -25.35 -1.87
CA GLY A 310 -13.28 -26.75 -1.88
C GLY A 310 -13.22 -27.41 -0.48
N PRO A 311 -14.11 -28.36 -0.18
CA PRO A 311 -14.32 -28.86 1.19
C PRO A 311 -13.09 -29.58 1.77
N SER A 312 -12.29 -30.28 0.94
CA SER A 312 -11.11 -31.00 1.44
C SER A 312 -9.94 -30.07 1.74
N ALA A 313 -9.81 -28.96 1.02
CA ALA A 313 -8.81 -27.94 1.32
C ALA A 313 -9.23 -27.01 2.47
N ALA A 314 -10.54 -26.83 2.68
CA ALA A 314 -11.07 -26.13 3.85
C ALA A 314 -10.79 -26.91 5.14
N ARG A 315 -11.15 -28.20 5.20
CA ARG A 315 -10.81 -29.07 6.35
C ARG A 315 -9.32 -29.03 6.68
N LEU A 316 -8.45 -29.20 5.69
CA LEU A 316 -6.99 -29.15 5.89
C LEU A 316 -6.51 -27.82 6.52
N VAL A 317 -7.19 -26.71 6.24
CA VAL A 317 -6.91 -25.40 6.85
C VAL A 317 -7.54 -25.29 8.24
N GLU A 318 -8.77 -25.77 8.41
CA GLU A 318 -9.49 -25.80 9.69
C GLU A 318 -8.72 -26.64 10.72
N ASP A 319 -8.36 -27.88 10.38
CA ASP A 319 -7.53 -28.80 11.17
C ASP A 319 -6.16 -28.20 11.54
N ALA A 320 -5.55 -27.42 10.64
CA ALA A 320 -4.23 -26.81 10.84
C ALA A 320 -4.25 -25.48 11.62
N LEU A 321 -5.43 -24.89 11.86
CA LEU A 321 -5.61 -23.66 12.63
C LEU A 321 -6.37 -23.88 13.95
N ALA A 322 -7.17 -24.94 14.05
CA ALA A 322 -7.92 -25.30 15.26
C ALA A 322 -6.99 -25.46 16.48
N GLY A 323 -7.41 -24.93 17.64
CA GLY A 323 -6.60 -24.93 18.86
C GLY A 323 -5.35 -24.02 18.84
N THR A 324 -5.00 -23.41 17.71
CA THR A 324 -3.87 -22.48 17.60
C THR A 324 -4.29 -21.02 17.87
N PRO A 325 -3.36 -20.11 18.19
CA PRO A 325 -3.62 -18.67 18.21
C PRO A 325 -4.16 -18.08 16.90
N TYR A 326 -4.08 -18.81 15.78
CA TYR A 326 -4.56 -18.39 14.46
C TYR A 326 -6.01 -18.82 14.16
N ALA A 327 -6.67 -19.56 15.06
CA ALA A 327 -8.02 -20.09 14.85
C ALA A 327 -9.05 -19.01 14.46
N TRP A 328 -8.89 -17.78 14.98
CA TRP A 328 -9.76 -16.64 14.65
C TRP A 328 -9.77 -16.29 13.15
N MET A 329 -8.70 -16.58 12.41
CA MET A 329 -8.59 -16.27 10.99
C MET A 329 -9.54 -17.11 10.11
N LEU A 330 -10.13 -18.18 10.66
CA LEU A 330 -11.16 -18.99 10.00
C LEU A 330 -12.43 -18.18 9.70
N ASP A 331 -12.75 -17.16 10.50
CA ASP A 331 -13.65 -16.11 10.00
C ASP A 331 -12.92 -15.26 8.96
N LEU A 332 -13.23 -15.50 7.69
CA LEU A 332 -12.65 -14.77 6.56
C LEU A 332 -13.12 -13.31 6.47
N LYS A 333 -14.05 -12.87 7.32
CA LYS A 333 -14.50 -11.47 7.47
C LYS A 333 -13.72 -10.72 8.55
N ALA A 334 -13.26 -11.39 9.61
CA ALA A 334 -12.41 -10.79 10.65
C ALA A 334 -11.19 -10.12 10.02
N THR A 335 -11.00 -8.84 10.32
CA THR A 335 -9.97 -7.99 9.70
C THR A 335 -8.74 -7.79 10.59
N ALA A 336 -8.95 -7.68 11.90
CA ALA A 336 -7.94 -7.46 12.94
C ALA A 336 -7.83 -8.65 13.90
N TRP A 337 -6.71 -8.73 14.61
CA TRP A 337 -6.51 -9.68 15.71
C TRP A 337 -7.53 -9.42 16.84
N PRO A 338 -8.25 -10.43 17.36
CA PRO A 338 -9.24 -10.22 18.44
C PRO A 338 -8.61 -9.66 19.72
N ASP A 339 -9.32 -8.76 20.41
CA ASP A 339 -8.83 -8.20 21.67
C ASP A 339 -8.71 -9.28 22.75
N GLY A 340 -7.64 -9.20 23.54
CA GLY A 340 -7.29 -10.21 24.56
C GLY A 340 -6.75 -11.55 24.03
N ALA A 341 -6.88 -11.85 22.73
CA ALA A 341 -6.34 -13.10 22.18
C ALA A 341 -4.80 -13.08 22.13
N LEU A 342 -4.16 -14.10 22.70
CA LEU A 342 -2.70 -14.27 22.70
C LEU A 342 -2.13 -14.14 21.28
N ARG A 343 -1.18 -13.23 21.08
CA ARG A 343 -0.40 -13.17 19.84
C ARG A 343 0.77 -14.15 19.94
N PRO A 344 1.02 -14.96 18.91
CA PRO A 344 2.19 -15.84 18.89
C PRO A 344 3.48 -15.02 18.77
N GLU A 345 4.53 -15.47 19.45
CA GLU A 345 5.85 -14.84 19.35
C GLU A 345 6.41 -14.90 17.91
N PRO A 346 7.14 -13.86 17.45
CA PRO A 346 7.76 -13.87 16.13
C PRO A 346 8.71 -15.05 15.95
N VAL A 347 8.44 -15.91 14.96
CA VAL A 347 9.27 -17.09 14.66
C VAL A 347 10.67 -16.63 14.26
N ALA A 348 11.65 -16.79 15.15
CA ALA A 348 12.94 -16.10 15.11
C ALA A 348 13.70 -16.23 13.76
N HIS A 349 13.70 -17.41 13.15
CA HIS A 349 14.31 -17.65 11.84
C HIS A 349 13.40 -18.43 10.88
N PRO A 350 12.63 -17.76 10.00
CA PRO A 350 11.94 -18.39 8.87
C PRO A 350 12.87 -18.83 7.73
N ASP A 351 14.20 -18.92 7.97
CA ASP A 351 15.24 -19.12 6.96
C ASP A 351 15.29 -20.55 6.40
N GLY A 352 14.56 -21.49 7.01
CA GLY A 352 14.30 -22.80 6.43
C GLY A 352 13.52 -22.71 5.10
N PRO A 353 13.74 -23.63 4.14
CA PRO A 353 13.26 -23.48 2.77
C PRO A 353 11.75 -23.23 2.67
N ARG A 354 11.38 -22.16 1.95
CA ARG A 354 10.02 -21.68 1.68
C ARG A 354 9.03 -22.83 1.40
N PRO A 355 7.83 -22.84 2.02
CA PRO A 355 6.79 -23.83 1.73
C PRO A 355 6.55 -24.03 0.23
N ARG A 356 6.53 -25.29 -0.23
CA ARG A 356 6.46 -25.63 -1.67
C ARG A 356 5.28 -24.96 -2.38
N ALA A 357 4.13 -24.88 -1.73
CA ALA A 357 2.91 -24.22 -2.19
C ALA A 357 3.12 -22.80 -2.78
N LEU A 358 4.07 -22.05 -2.22
CA LEU A 358 4.33 -20.67 -2.61
C LEU A 358 5.26 -20.52 -3.82
N ARG A 359 6.03 -21.54 -4.19
CA ARG A 359 7.21 -21.37 -5.08
C ARG A 359 6.89 -20.79 -6.46
N GLY A 360 5.72 -21.13 -7.02
CA GLY A 360 5.33 -20.79 -8.39
C GLY A 360 5.36 -22.00 -9.32
N ASP A 361 6.13 -23.04 -8.95
CA ASP A 361 6.33 -24.33 -9.63
C ASP A 361 5.06 -25.22 -9.74
N VAL A 362 3.86 -24.64 -9.67
CA VAL A 362 2.56 -25.30 -9.90
C VAL A 362 1.96 -24.75 -11.19
N VAL A 363 2.62 -25.11 -12.30
CA VAL A 363 2.09 -24.97 -13.66
C VAL A 363 0.98 -25.99 -13.87
#